data_AF-A0A3D3VXX0-F1
#
_entry.id   AF-A0A3D3VXX0-F1
#
_cell.length_a   1.000
_cell.length_b   1.000
_cell.length_c   1.000
_cell.angle_alpha   90.00
_cell.angle_beta   90.00
_cell.angle_gamma   90.00
#
_symmetry.space_group_name_H-M   'P 1'
#
loop_
_entity.id
_entity.type
_entity.pdbx_description
1 polymer ?
#
loop_
_entity_poly.entity_id
_entity_poly.type
_entity_poly.pdbx_seq_one_letter_code
_entity_poly.pdbx_strand_id
1 'polypeptide(L)'
;PGQFSGRFDEVGYRRAADRLWEWVRLVRPQLWREGRTFPQDVAQLHALLLAGEVDFSMSNNDGEVDNKVREGILPAAAQAYVPEFGSIRNSHYLGIAQNSANPAGAMLLINFLISPEAQLEKQRAEVWGDGTVLDVPRLSTEWRAKFAAAEQRERVPARSELRQRARTEPPAEVMLRLHQELRREILETATGSEQRP
;
A
#
# COMPACT_ATOMS: atom_id res chain seq x y z
N PRO A 1 -7.86 -12.90 -4.51
CA PRO A 1 -7.86 -13.11 -3.04
C PRO A 1 -9.08 -13.88 -2.51
N GLY A 2 -10.31 -13.61 -2.98
CA GLY A 2 -11.53 -14.26 -2.46
C GLY A 2 -11.56 -15.79 -2.55
N GLN A 3 -10.79 -16.39 -3.46
CA GLN A 3 -10.64 -17.86 -3.56
C GLN A 3 -9.95 -18.50 -2.35
N PHE A 4 -9.29 -17.71 -1.51
CA PHE A 4 -8.62 -18.17 -0.28
C PHE A 4 -9.46 -17.89 0.97
N SER A 5 -10.68 -17.37 0.82
CA SER A 5 -11.57 -17.10 1.95
C SER A 5 -12.06 -18.41 2.59
N GLY A 6 -12.14 -18.43 3.92
CA GLY A 6 -12.63 -19.60 4.67
C GLY A 6 -11.49 -20.50 5.17
N ARG A 7 -11.76 -21.81 5.28
CA ARG A 7 -10.74 -22.78 5.70
C ARG A 7 -9.65 -22.88 4.64
N PHE A 8 -8.40 -22.90 5.08
CA PHE A 8 -7.25 -23.02 4.20
C PHE A 8 -7.32 -24.31 3.34
N ASP A 9 -7.13 -24.14 2.04
CA ASP A 9 -7.04 -25.20 1.03
C ASP A 9 -5.62 -25.25 0.47
N GLU A 10 -4.86 -26.27 0.87
CA GLU A 10 -3.47 -26.48 0.43
C GLU A 10 -3.38 -26.68 -1.08
N VAL A 11 -4.32 -27.40 -1.70
CA VAL A 11 -4.27 -27.72 -3.13
C VAL A 11 -4.54 -26.46 -3.95
N GLY A 12 -5.55 -25.68 -3.56
CA GLY A 12 -5.87 -24.39 -4.16
C GLY A 12 -4.73 -23.38 -3.98
N TYR A 13 -4.11 -23.33 -2.80
CA TYR A 13 -2.94 -22.50 -2.53
C TYR A 13 -1.78 -22.86 -3.46
N ARG A 14 -1.37 -24.13 -3.52
CA ARG A 14 -0.23 -24.58 -4.35
C ARG A 14 -0.40 -24.22 -5.81
N ARG A 15 -1.58 -24.51 -6.38
CA ARG A 15 -1.90 -24.18 -7.77
C ARG A 15 -1.78 -22.68 -8.06
N ALA A 16 -2.21 -21.84 -7.12
CA ALA A 16 -2.11 -20.39 -7.28
C ALA A 16 -0.68 -19.86 -7.09
N ALA A 17 0.05 -20.40 -6.12
CA ALA A 17 1.45 -20.07 -5.85
C ALA A 17 2.34 -20.45 -7.04
N ASP A 18 2.15 -21.62 -7.64
CA ASP A 18 2.93 -22.06 -8.80
C ASP A 18 2.77 -21.08 -9.98
N ARG A 19 1.53 -20.67 -10.26
CA ARG A 19 1.22 -19.66 -11.30
C ARG A 19 1.82 -18.30 -10.97
N LEU A 20 1.79 -17.89 -9.71
CA LEU A 20 2.40 -16.64 -9.26
C LEU A 20 3.91 -16.67 -9.51
N TRP A 21 4.60 -17.70 -9.07
CA TRP A 21 6.06 -17.79 -9.19
C TRP A 21 6.52 -17.98 -10.63
N GLU A 22 5.73 -18.67 -11.46
CA GLU A 22 5.97 -18.72 -12.90
C GLU A 22 5.90 -17.32 -13.53
N TRP A 23 4.86 -16.54 -13.18
CA TRP A 23 4.73 -15.16 -13.65
C TRP A 23 5.84 -14.25 -13.13
N VAL A 24 6.23 -14.36 -11.86
CA VAL A 24 7.35 -13.59 -11.29
C VAL A 24 8.65 -13.90 -12.03
N ARG A 25 8.94 -15.17 -12.32
CA ARG A 25 10.12 -15.56 -13.11
C ARG A 25 10.09 -14.99 -14.53
N LEU A 26 8.91 -14.94 -15.16
CA LEU A 26 8.73 -14.37 -16.48
C LEU A 26 9.01 -12.85 -16.51
N VAL A 27 8.56 -12.11 -15.49
CA VAL A 27 8.71 -10.64 -15.43
C VAL A 27 10.06 -10.21 -14.86
N ARG A 28 10.73 -11.07 -14.07
CA ARG A 28 12.00 -10.75 -13.41
C ARG A 28 13.04 -10.04 -14.29
N PRO A 29 13.31 -10.47 -15.55
CA PRO A 29 14.29 -9.79 -16.41
C PRO A 29 13.94 -8.34 -16.74
N GLN A 30 12.67 -7.95 -16.63
CA GLN A 30 12.17 -6.58 -16.87
C GLN A 30 12.17 -5.72 -15.61
N LEU A 31 12.42 -6.29 -14.43
CA LEU A 31 12.54 -5.53 -13.19
C LEU A 31 13.87 -4.79 -13.15
N TRP A 32 13.95 -3.76 -12.31
CA TRP A 32 15.18 -3.00 -12.09
C TRP A 32 16.36 -3.94 -11.82
N ARG A 33 17.47 -3.75 -12.56
CA ARG A 33 18.66 -4.61 -12.53
C ARG A 33 18.36 -6.10 -12.71
N GLU A 34 17.41 -6.44 -13.58
CA GLU A 34 16.96 -7.80 -13.89
C GLU A 34 16.48 -8.55 -12.63
N GLY A 35 15.97 -7.82 -11.63
CA GLY A 35 15.53 -8.40 -10.36
C GLY A 35 16.66 -9.11 -9.59
N ARG A 36 17.92 -8.65 -9.75
CA ARG A 36 19.07 -9.03 -8.91
C ARG A 36 19.09 -8.28 -7.59
N THR A 37 18.45 -7.12 -7.54
CA THR A 37 18.29 -6.31 -6.35
C THR A 37 16.98 -5.52 -6.42
N PHE A 38 16.56 -4.97 -5.30
CA PHE A 38 15.31 -4.23 -5.14
C PHE A 38 15.57 -2.98 -4.31
N PRO A 39 14.83 -1.89 -4.54
CA PRO A 39 14.90 -0.74 -3.65
C PRO A 39 14.49 -1.15 -2.22
N GLN A 40 15.20 -0.64 -1.22
CA GLN A 40 14.99 -0.94 0.20
C GLN A 40 13.68 -0.36 0.72
N ASP A 41 13.26 0.78 0.17
CA ASP A 41 12.06 1.48 0.55
C ASP A 41 11.49 2.28 -0.63
N VAL A 42 10.32 2.88 -0.40
CA VAL A 42 9.61 3.68 -1.39
C VAL A 42 10.35 4.96 -1.74
N ALA A 43 11.12 5.55 -0.81
CA ALA A 43 11.87 6.78 -1.08
C ALA A 43 13.00 6.51 -2.09
N GLN A 44 13.68 5.37 -1.95
CA GLN A 44 14.64 4.90 -2.94
C GLN A 44 13.97 4.62 -4.29
N LEU A 45 12.77 4.00 -4.29
CA LEU A 45 12.03 3.77 -5.52
C LEU A 45 11.63 5.08 -6.23
N HIS A 46 11.24 6.12 -5.49
CA HIS A 46 11.02 7.46 -6.05
C HIS A 46 12.29 8.04 -6.67
N ALA A 47 13.44 7.91 -5.99
CA ALA A 47 14.71 8.37 -6.53
C ALA A 47 15.08 7.65 -7.85
N LEU A 48 14.81 6.34 -7.94
CA LEU A 48 15.00 5.58 -9.18
C LEU A 48 14.08 6.06 -10.30
N LEU A 49 12.81 6.35 -10.00
CA LEU A 49 11.87 6.91 -10.97
C LEU A 49 12.36 8.26 -11.51
N LEU A 50 12.84 9.13 -10.62
CA LEU A 50 13.39 10.44 -11.00
C LEU A 50 14.65 10.35 -11.84
N ALA A 51 15.48 9.33 -11.59
CA ALA A 51 16.68 9.04 -12.37
C ALA A 51 16.37 8.39 -13.73
N GLY A 52 15.11 7.99 -13.99
CA GLY A 52 14.73 7.25 -15.20
C GLY A 52 15.19 5.79 -15.20
N GLU A 53 15.53 5.25 -14.02
CA GLU A 53 15.97 3.85 -13.85
C GLU A 53 14.80 2.86 -13.80
N VAL A 54 13.59 3.37 -13.51
CA VAL A 54 12.33 2.61 -13.51
C VAL A 54 11.20 3.47 -14.09
N ASP A 55 10.22 2.82 -14.70
CA ASP A 55 9.05 3.50 -15.29
C ASP A 55 7.96 3.85 -14.25
N PHE A 56 7.95 3.15 -13.11
CA PHE A 56 6.92 3.27 -12.08
C PHE A 56 7.53 3.29 -10.68
N SER A 57 6.94 4.13 -9.82
CA SER A 57 7.01 3.97 -8.37
C SER A 57 5.70 3.41 -7.82
N MET A 58 5.65 3.10 -6.53
CA MET A 58 4.49 2.50 -5.86
C MET A 58 4.18 3.25 -4.57
N SER A 59 2.93 3.18 -4.13
CA SER A 59 2.49 3.73 -2.85
C SER A 59 1.29 2.96 -2.31
N ASN A 60 1.22 2.85 -0.98
CA ASN A 60 0.03 2.36 -0.26
C ASN A 60 -0.89 3.51 0.21
N ASN A 61 -0.48 4.76 0.05
CA ASN A 61 -1.23 5.94 0.43
C ASN A 61 -1.88 6.56 -0.82
N ASP A 62 -3.21 6.63 -0.82
CA ASP A 62 -3.97 7.11 -1.96
C ASP A 62 -3.77 8.60 -2.27
N GLY A 63 -3.10 9.37 -1.41
CA GLY A 63 -2.74 10.78 -1.61
C GLY A 63 -1.25 11.02 -1.85
N GLU A 64 -0.40 9.99 -1.97
CA GLU A 64 1.05 10.18 -1.95
C GLU A 64 1.58 11.04 -3.10
N VAL A 65 1.07 10.87 -4.33
CA VAL A 65 1.55 11.66 -5.48
C VAL A 65 1.30 13.16 -5.26
N ASP A 66 0.13 13.51 -4.74
CA ASP A 66 -0.21 14.91 -4.44
C ASP A 66 0.62 15.49 -3.30
N ASN A 67 0.94 14.69 -2.29
CA ASN A 67 1.85 15.08 -1.20
C ASN A 67 3.29 15.27 -1.72
N LYS A 68 3.83 14.29 -2.45
CA LYS A 68 5.23 14.30 -2.89
C LYS A 68 5.52 15.33 -3.99
N VAL A 69 4.52 15.68 -4.81
CA VAL A 69 4.65 16.81 -5.74
C VAL A 69 4.72 18.14 -4.99
N ARG A 70 3.90 18.35 -3.94
CA ARG A 70 3.97 19.57 -3.12
C ARG A 70 5.31 19.70 -2.38
N GLU A 71 5.86 18.59 -1.91
CA GLU A 71 7.18 18.54 -1.27
C GLU A 71 8.35 18.73 -2.26
N GLY A 72 8.10 18.75 -3.57
CA GLY A 72 9.14 18.84 -4.60
C GLY A 72 9.93 17.54 -4.80
N ILE A 73 9.45 16.42 -4.27
CA ILE A 73 10.06 15.10 -4.43
C ILE A 73 9.69 14.51 -5.80
N LEU A 74 8.41 14.54 -6.17
CA LEU A 74 7.95 14.08 -7.48
C LEU A 74 7.74 15.25 -8.45
N PRO A 75 7.93 15.06 -9.77
CA PRO A 75 7.72 16.12 -10.75
C PRO A 75 6.23 16.48 -10.84
N ALA A 76 5.93 17.73 -11.20
CA ALA A 76 4.55 18.21 -11.34
C ALA A 76 3.67 17.37 -12.28
N ALA A 77 4.29 16.69 -13.26
CA ALA A 77 3.65 15.80 -14.22
C ALA A 77 3.37 14.38 -13.70
N ALA A 78 3.83 14.03 -12.48
CA ALA A 78 3.55 12.73 -11.89
C ALA A 78 2.04 12.53 -11.69
N GLN A 79 1.55 11.34 -12.01
CA GLN A 79 0.15 10.93 -11.88
C GLN A 79 0.10 9.54 -11.26
N ALA A 80 -0.85 9.32 -10.35
CA ALA A 80 -1.17 7.98 -9.89
C ALA A 80 -2.24 7.36 -10.78
N TYR A 81 -2.19 6.04 -10.92
CA TYR A 81 -3.27 5.27 -11.51
C TYR A 81 -3.42 3.94 -10.76
N VAL A 82 -4.60 3.31 -10.90
CA VAL A 82 -4.81 1.95 -10.41
C VAL A 82 -4.94 1.02 -11.61
N PRO A 83 -4.15 -0.06 -11.70
CA PRO A 83 -4.26 -1.03 -12.79
C PRO A 83 -5.68 -1.60 -12.93
N GLU A 84 -6.05 -2.02 -14.14
CA GLU A 84 -7.38 -2.58 -14.41
C GLU A 84 -7.70 -3.82 -13.56
N PHE A 85 -6.70 -4.66 -13.31
CA PHE A 85 -6.84 -5.83 -12.45
C PHE A 85 -7.04 -5.49 -10.96
N GLY A 86 -6.79 -4.22 -10.59
CA GLY A 86 -6.93 -3.66 -9.26
C GLY A 86 -5.63 -3.61 -8.46
N SER A 87 -5.73 -3.14 -7.22
CA SER A 87 -4.63 -3.13 -6.25
C SER A 87 -5.09 -3.66 -4.91
N ILE A 88 -4.15 -4.07 -4.06
CA ILE A 88 -4.42 -4.48 -2.68
C ILE A 88 -4.84 -3.25 -1.89
N ARG A 89 -5.97 -3.34 -1.21
CA ARG A 89 -6.39 -2.34 -0.22
C ARG A 89 -5.79 -2.71 1.12
N ASN A 90 -4.84 -1.89 1.56
CA ASN A 90 -4.30 -1.98 2.89
C ASN A 90 -5.25 -1.34 3.91
N SER A 91 -5.33 -1.95 5.09
CA SER A 91 -6.02 -1.39 6.25
C SER A 91 -5.03 -1.32 7.41
N HIS A 92 -4.90 -0.15 8.03
CA HIS A 92 -4.14 0.02 9.26
C HIS A 92 -5.09 0.09 10.46
N TYR A 93 -4.63 -0.42 11.60
CA TYR A 93 -5.42 -0.52 12.83
C TYR A 93 -4.68 0.11 14.00
N LEU A 94 -5.44 0.73 14.91
CA LEU A 94 -4.96 1.14 16.22
C LEU A 94 -5.35 0.06 17.23
N GLY A 95 -4.39 -0.39 18.03
CA GLY A 95 -4.60 -1.45 19.03
C GLY A 95 -3.91 -1.13 20.34
N ILE A 96 -4.49 -1.62 21.44
CA ILE A 96 -3.89 -1.57 22.77
C ILE A 96 -3.41 -2.99 23.10
N ALA A 97 -2.10 -3.15 23.24
CA ALA A 97 -1.53 -4.45 23.62
C ALA A 97 -2.03 -4.89 25.00
N GLN A 98 -2.23 -6.19 25.21
CA GLN A 98 -2.75 -6.74 26.46
C GLN A 98 -1.83 -6.42 27.66
N ASN A 99 -0.54 -6.25 27.43
CA ASN A 99 0.48 -5.89 28.42
C ASN A 99 0.81 -4.38 28.46
N SER A 100 -0.06 -3.51 27.90
CA SER A 100 0.15 -2.07 27.94
C SER A 100 0.25 -1.57 29.38
N ALA A 101 1.32 -0.82 29.69
CA ALA A 101 1.53 -0.22 31.01
C ALA A 101 0.52 0.91 31.31
N ASN A 102 -0.12 1.49 30.29
CA ASN A 102 -1.13 2.54 30.44
C ASN A 102 -2.24 2.41 29.38
N PRO A 103 -3.20 1.48 29.56
CA PRO A 103 -4.29 1.28 28.61
C PRO A 103 -5.24 2.49 28.53
N ALA A 104 -5.44 3.22 29.64
CA ALA A 104 -6.31 4.40 29.66
C ALA A 104 -5.73 5.55 28.81
N GLY A 105 -4.42 5.80 28.92
CA GLY A 105 -3.73 6.79 28.09
C GLY A 105 -3.74 6.41 26.61
N ALA A 106 -3.54 5.13 26.30
CA ALA A 106 -3.65 4.63 24.93
C ALA A 106 -5.07 4.83 24.36
N MET A 107 -6.11 4.56 25.16
CA MET A 107 -7.50 4.80 24.75
C MET A 107 -7.78 6.27 24.46
N LEU A 108 -7.27 7.19 25.29
CA LEU A 108 -7.41 8.63 25.07
C LEU A 108 -6.76 9.07 23.75
N LEU A 109 -5.54 8.59 23.48
CA LEU A 109 -4.85 8.87 22.23
C LEU A 109 -5.62 8.31 21.03
N ILE A 110 -6.10 7.08 21.10
CA ILE A 110 -6.88 6.47 20.02
C ILE A 110 -8.16 7.27 19.76
N ASN A 111 -8.88 7.69 20.80
CA ASN A 111 -10.06 8.56 20.67
C ASN A 111 -9.73 9.88 19.98
N PHE A 112 -8.59 10.49 20.31
CA PHE A 112 -8.12 11.68 19.61
C PHE A 112 -7.79 11.39 18.14
N LEU A 113 -7.04 10.32 17.85
CA LEU A 113 -6.64 9.98 16.48
C LEU A 113 -7.84 9.70 15.56
N ILE A 114 -8.95 9.18 16.10
CA ILE A 114 -10.19 8.97 15.34
C ILE A 114 -11.18 10.15 15.41
N SER A 115 -10.79 11.29 15.97
CA SER A 115 -11.64 12.50 15.98
C SER A 115 -11.76 13.13 14.59
N PRO A 116 -12.85 13.88 14.31
CA PRO A 116 -12.99 14.64 13.07
C PRO A 116 -11.82 15.58 12.79
N GLU A 117 -11.29 16.26 13.82
CA GLU A 117 -10.16 17.18 13.75
C GLU A 117 -8.90 16.45 13.26
N ALA A 118 -8.50 15.37 13.94
CA ALA A 118 -7.30 14.61 13.59
C ALA A 118 -7.42 13.93 12.22
N GLN A 119 -8.60 13.41 11.90
CA GLN A 119 -8.84 12.76 10.62
C GLN A 119 -8.89 13.75 9.44
N LEU A 120 -9.38 14.97 9.66
CA LEU A 120 -9.30 16.03 8.67
C LEU A 120 -7.84 16.41 8.42
N GLU A 121 -7.05 16.59 9.47
CA GLU A 121 -5.63 16.92 9.36
C GLU A 121 -4.86 15.83 8.60
N LYS A 122 -5.12 14.55 8.93
CA LYS A 122 -4.56 13.40 8.21
C LYS A 122 -4.88 13.44 6.70
N GLN A 123 -6.11 13.79 6.34
CA GLN A 123 -6.57 13.77 4.95
C GLN A 123 -5.95 14.86 4.08
N ARG A 124 -5.43 15.94 4.67
CA ARG A 124 -4.81 17.04 3.92
C ARG A 124 -3.55 16.56 3.23
N ALA A 125 -3.45 16.83 1.92
CA ALA A 125 -2.31 16.43 1.11
C ALA A 125 -1.00 17.11 1.55
N GLU A 126 -1.09 18.29 2.17
CA GLU A 126 0.07 18.99 2.75
C GLU A 126 0.63 18.31 4.01
N VAL A 127 -0.11 17.36 4.60
CA VAL A 127 0.25 16.70 5.86
C VAL A 127 0.54 15.22 5.65
N TRP A 128 -0.48 14.44 5.30
CA TRP A 128 -0.33 13.00 5.05
C TRP A 128 -1.11 12.57 3.81
N GLY A 129 -2.27 13.16 3.53
CA GLY A 129 -3.07 12.88 2.33
C GLY A 129 -3.91 11.61 2.42
N ASP A 130 -3.82 10.88 3.54
CA ASP A 130 -4.48 9.58 3.71
C ASP A 130 -5.94 9.73 4.14
N GLY A 131 -6.81 8.92 3.55
CA GLY A 131 -8.26 9.04 3.71
C GLY A 131 -8.74 8.87 5.15
N THR A 132 -9.84 9.56 5.48
CA THR A 132 -10.48 9.42 6.80
C THR A 132 -11.10 8.02 7.00
N VAL A 133 -11.07 7.52 8.23
CA VAL A 133 -11.82 6.33 8.66
C VAL A 133 -13.26 6.65 9.05
N LEU A 134 -13.64 7.94 9.07
CA LEU A 134 -14.95 8.38 9.51
C LEU A 134 -16.01 8.21 8.42
N ASP A 135 -17.21 7.86 8.86
CA ASP A 135 -18.41 7.95 8.04
C ASP A 135 -18.84 9.43 7.93
N VAL A 136 -18.25 10.14 6.97
CA VAL A 136 -18.46 11.59 6.75
C VAL A 136 -19.95 11.97 6.68
N PRO A 137 -20.83 11.24 5.96
CA PRO A 137 -22.28 11.48 5.99
C PRO A 137 -22.91 11.57 7.39
N ARG A 138 -22.36 10.87 8.39
CA ARG A 138 -22.86 10.85 9.77
C ARG A 138 -22.31 11.98 10.65
N LEU A 139 -21.33 12.74 10.17
CA LEU A 139 -20.77 13.88 10.91
C LEU A 139 -21.72 15.09 10.90
N SER A 140 -21.43 16.11 11.70
CA SER A 140 -22.17 17.38 11.67
C SER A 140 -22.05 18.09 10.32
N THR A 141 -22.97 19.01 10.01
CA THR A 141 -22.94 19.80 8.77
C THR A 141 -21.62 20.55 8.59
N GLU A 142 -21.07 21.08 9.68
CA GLU A 142 -19.77 21.77 9.67
C GLU A 142 -18.64 20.83 9.24
N TRP A 143 -18.54 19.64 9.84
CA TRP A 143 -17.51 18.67 9.51
C TRP A 143 -17.65 18.16 8.08
N ARG A 144 -18.88 17.89 7.61
CA ARG A 144 -19.11 17.50 6.20
C ARG A 144 -18.57 18.55 5.23
N ALA A 145 -18.79 19.83 5.50
CA ALA A 145 -18.27 20.92 4.68
C ALA A 145 -16.74 20.98 4.71
N LYS A 146 -16.12 20.82 5.89
CA LYS A 146 -14.65 20.79 6.02
C LYS A 146 -14.01 19.63 5.24
N PHE A 147 -14.56 18.43 5.37
CA PHE A 147 -14.06 17.25 4.63
C PHE A 147 -14.23 17.40 3.11
N ALA A 148 -15.35 17.95 2.65
CA ALA A 148 -15.56 18.22 1.23
C ALA A 148 -14.56 19.24 0.68
N ALA A 149 -14.24 20.29 1.45
CA ALA A 149 -13.26 21.30 1.04
C ALA A 149 -11.81 20.77 1.03
N ALA A 150 -11.49 19.81 1.92
CA ALA A 150 -10.17 19.20 2.02
C ALA A 150 -9.91 18.10 0.99
N GLU A 151 -10.94 17.63 0.28
CA GLU A 151 -10.80 16.64 -0.79
C GLU A 151 -10.25 17.28 -2.08
N GLN A 152 -9.00 17.73 -2.01
CA GLN A 152 -8.25 18.29 -3.13
C GLN A 152 -7.31 17.22 -3.70
N ARG A 153 -7.83 16.45 -4.65
CA ARG A 153 -7.12 15.37 -5.35
C ARG A 153 -6.90 15.80 -6.79
N GLU A 154 -5.66 16.10 -7.15
CA GLU A 154 -5.31 16.64 -8.48
C GLU A 154 -4.67 15.58 -9.38
N ARG A 155 -3.86 14.69 -8.79
CA ARG A 155 -3.00 13.74 -9.52
C ARG A 155 -3.35 12.29 -9.26
N VAL A 156 -4.52 12.07 -8.70
CA VAL A 156 -5.00 10.77 -8.23
C VAL A 156 -6.47 10.61 -8.58
N PRO A 157 -6.91 9.42 -9.01
CA PRO A 157 -8.32 9.15 -9.20
C PRO A 157 -9.14 9.38 -7.91
N ALA A 158 -10.45 9.59 -8.09
CA ALA A 158 -11.37 9.74 -6.96
C ALA A 158 -11.38 8.46 -6.11
N ARG A 159 -11.49 8.61 -4.78
CA ARG A 159 -11.51 7.45 -3.87
C ARG A 159 -12.64 6.47 -4.16
N SER A 160 -13.77 6.94 -4.71
CA SER A 160 -14.86 6.10 -5.18
C SER A 160 -14.45 5.16 -6.32
N GLU A 161 -13.59 5.62 -7.23
CA GLU A 161 -13.03 4.80 -8.31
C GLU A 161 -11.99 3.81 -7.79
N LEU A 162 -11.08 4.28 -6.91
CA LEU A 162 -10.10 3.40 -6.25
C LEU A 162 -10.77 2.25 -5.51
N ARG A 163 -11.89 2.52 -4.81
CA ARG A 163 -12.67 1.51 -4.08
C ARG A 163 -13.24 0.41 -4.98
N GLN A 164 -13.59 0.71 -6.23
CA GLN A 164 -14.11 -0.29 -7.16
C GLN A 164 -13.03 -1.30 -7.58
N ARG A 165 -11.77 -0.86 -7.58
CA ARG A 165 -10.60 -1.67 -7.97
C ARG A 165 -9.82 -2.21 -6.77
N ALA A 166 -10.30 -1.96 -5.55
CA ALA A 166 -9.68 -2.38 -4.31
C ALA A 166 -9.93 -3.87 -4.02
N ARG A 167 -8.86 -4.66 -3.99
CA ARG A 167 -8.86 -6.08 -3.63
C ARG A 167 -8.53 -6.24 -2.14
N THR A 168 -9.20 -7.16 -1.46
CA THR A 168 -8.83 -7.49 -0.07
C THR A 168 -7.48 -8.19 -0.02
N GLU A 169 -6.76 -8.01 1.09
CA GLU A 169 -5.58 -8.79 1.40
C GLU A 169 -5.92 -10.30 1.47
N PRO A 170 -5.01 -11.18 1.05
CA PRO A 170 -5.12 -12.61 1.33
C PRO A 170 -5.14 -12.88 2.85
N PRO A 171 -5.73 -14.01 3.30
CA PRO A 171 -5.66 -14.40 4.71
C PRO A 171 -4.22 -14.51 5.23
N ALA A 172 -4.03 -14.29 6.52
CA ALA A 172 -2.70 -14.30 7.17
C ALA A 172 -1.90 -15.58 6.89
N GLU A 173 -2.55 -16.76 6.91
CA GLU A 173 -1.87 -18.03 6.62
C GLU A 173 -1.28 -18.08 5.19
N VAL A 174 -2.00 -17.54 4.20
CA VAL A 174 -1.51 -17.44 2.81
C VAL A 174 -0.33 -16.48 2.74
N MET A 175 -0.42 -15.33 3.40
CA MET A 175 0.64 -14.32 3.42
C MET A 175 1.93 -14.85 4.04
N LEU A 176 1.83 -15.61 5.15
CA LEU A 176 2.99 -16.21 5.82
C LEU A 176 3.71 -17.22 4.92
N ARG A 177 2.96 -18.07 4.20
CA ARG A 177 3.54 -19.05 3.28
C ARG A 177 4.19 -18.38 2.06
N LEU A 178 3.52 -17.38 1.47
CA LEU A 178 4.09 -16.60 0.37
C LEU A 178 5.38 -15.88 0.79
N HIS A 179 5.45 -15.35 2.02
CA HIS A 179 6.66 -14.72 2.54
C HIS A 179 7.84 -15.70 2.65
N GLN A 180 7.59 -16.91 3.12
CA GLN A 180 8.61 -17.97 3.18
C GLN A 180 9.09 -18.37 1.77
N GLU A 181 8.16 -18.50 0.82
CA GLU A 181 8.49 -18.84 -0.57
C GLU A 181 9.23 -17.72 -1.29
N LEU A 182 8.86 -16.45 -1.06
CA LEU A 182 9.53 -15.28 -1.64
C LEU A 182 11.04 -15.30 -1.40
N ARG A 183 11.44 -15.62 -0.16
CA ARG A 183 12.85 -15.71 0.22
C ARG A 183 13.58 -16.76 -0.62
N ARG A 184 12.98 -17.93 -0.81
CA ARG A 184 13.54 -19.00 -1.63
C ARG A 184 13.59 -18.63 -3.12
N GLU A 185 12.47 -18.15 -3.66
CA GLU A 185 12.31 -17.94 -5.10
C GLU A 185 13.07 -16.72 -5.63
N ILE A 186 13.25 -15.67 -4.81
CA ILE A 186 13.87 -14.40 -5.23
C ILE A 186 15.24 -14.17 -4.59
N LEU A 187 15.35 -14.34 -3.26
CA LEU A 187 16.58 -13.93 -2.54
C LEU A 187 17.68 -14.99 -2.66
N GLU A 188 17.33 -16.28 -2.62
CA GLU A 188 18.30 -17.38 -2.68
C GLU A 188 18.68 -17.76 -4.12
N THR A 189 17.83 -17.48 -5.11
CA THR A 189 18.17 -17.68 -6.53
C THR A 189 19.01 -16.53 -7.11
N ALA A 190 18.99 -15.33 -6.51
CA ALA A 190 19.82 -14.20 -6.92
C ALA A 190 21.31 -14.45 -6.63
N THR A 191 21.62 -15.04 -5.47
CA THR A 191 23.00 -15.35 -5.04
C THR A 191 23.62 -16.54 -5.78
N GLY A 192 22.80 -17.45 -6.32
CA GLY A 192 23.29 -18.60 -7.11
C GLY A 192 23.80 -18.28 -8.51
N SER A 193 23.66 -17.03 -8.98
CA SER A 193 24.10 -16.60 -10.32
C SER A 193 25.53 -16.04 -10.37
N GLU A 194 26.18 -15.81 -9.22
CA GLU A 194 27.59 -15.37 -9.13
C GLU A 194 28.61 -16.53 -9.17
N GLN A 195 28.16 -17.78 -9.35
CA GLN A 195 29.03 -18.96 -9.39
C GLN A 195 28.85 -19.81 -10.66
N ARG A 196 28.84 -19.20 -11.84
CA ARG A 196 29.12 -19.93 -13.08
C ARG A 196 30.30 -19.30 -13.82
N PRO A 197 31.26 -20.13 -14.26
CA PRO A 197 32.62 -19.73 -14.64
C PRO A 197 32.67 -18.82 -15.88
#